data_AF-A0A533SQT5-F1
#
_entry.id   AF-A0A533SQT5-F1
#
_cell.length_a   1.000
_cell.length_b   1.000
_cell.length_c   1.000
_cell.angle_alpha   90.00
_cell.angle_beta   90.00
_cell.angle_gamma   90.00
#
_symmetry.space_group_name_H-M   'P 1'
#
loop_
_entity.id
_entity.type
_entity.pdbx_description
1 polymer ?
#
loop_
_entity_poly.entity_id
_entity_poly.type
_entity_poly.pdbx_seq_one_letter_code
_entity_poly.pdbx_strand_id
1 'polypeptide(L)'
;NDPVTVSGTVSLDQPGGRAESALVDLGLPPGFTVLSEDLEALVARFNDVPEQYDFPVIQRYELTGRQILVYLTNLSEGKPLEFSYRLLAKYPLQAQTPSSNVYDYYNPDVNGLDDPQMLVVTE
;
A
#
# COMPACT_ATOMS: atom_id res chain seq x y z
N ASN A 1 -18.00 -5.12 -14.69
CA ASN A 1 -17.43 -5.32 -13.35
C ASN A 1 -17.07 -3.97 -12.79
N ASP A 2 -17.70 -3.60 -11.69
CA ASP A 2 -17.36 -2.38 -10.97
C ASP A 2 -16.02 -2.58 -10.23
N PRO A 3 -15.16 -1.54 -10.14
CA PRO A 3 -13.93 -1.64 -9.38
C PRO A 3 -14.20 -1.77 -7.88
N VAL A 4 -13.43 -2.62 -7.21
CA VAL A 4 -13.38 -2.71 -5.75
C VAL A 4 -12.34 -1.73 -5.24
N THR A 5 -12.73 -0.87 -4.29
CA THR A 5 -11.77 0.04 -3.63
C THR A 5 -11.09 -0.68 -2.48
N VAL A 6 -9.77 -0.66 -2.46
CA VAL A 6 -8.94 -1.12 -1.35
C VAL A 6 -8.37 0.11 -0.64
N SER A 7 -8.46 0.14 0.67
CA SER A 7 -7.90 1.19 1.52
C SER A 7 -6.79 0.60 2.39
N GLY A 8 -5.64 1.27 2.44
CA GLY A 8 -4.50 0.91 3.26
C GLY A 8 -4.16 2.04 4.22
N THR A 9 -3.79 1.66 5.46
CA THR A 9 -3.21 2.58 6.45
C THR A 9 -1.89 2.01 6.91
N VAL A 10 -0.83 2.83 6.87
CA VAL A 10 0.50 2.47 7.35
C VAL A 10 0.85 3.41 8.49
N SER A 11 1.05 2.87 9.69
CA SER A 11 1.51 3.60 10.87
C SER A 11 2.81 3.02 11.41
N LEU A 12 3.57 3.86 12.11
CA LEU A 12 4.72 3.43 12.90
C LEU A 12 4.37 3.66 14.36
N ASP A 13 4.25 2.58 15.13
CA ASP A 13 3.74 2.65 16.50
C ASP A 13 4.86 2.65 17.54
N GLN A 14 6.13 2.60 17.10
CA GLN A 14 7.29 2.66 17.99
C GLN A 14 7.44 4.09 18.55
N PRO A 15 7.52 4.26 19.89
CA PRO A 15 7.73 5.58 20.51
C PRO A 15 9.02 6.26 20.03
N GLY A 16 8.90 7.50 19.55
CA GLY A 16 9.98 8.27 18.93
C GLY A 16 10.52 7.66 17.63
N GLY A 17 9.82 6.66 17.07
CA GLY A 17 10.25 5.91 15.90
C GLY A 17 10.24 6.75 14.64
N ARG A 18 11.21 6.49 13.77
CA ARG A 18 11.31 7.09 12.43
C ARG A 18 11.97 6.08 11.48
N ALA A 19 11.32 5.83 10.36
CA ALA A 19 11.83 5.06 9.24
C ALA A 19 11.98 5.99 8.04
N GLU A 20 13.23 6.25 7.62
CA GLU A 20 13.51 7.09 6.46
C GLU A 20 12.98 6.45 5.17
N SER A 21 13.05 5.11 5.09
CA SER A 21 12.56 4.31 3.98
C SER A 21 11.81 3.08 4.51
N ALA A 22 10.60 2.87 4.03
CA ALA A 22 9.81 1.68 4.32
C ALA A 22 9.30 1.05 3.01
N LEU A 23 9.16 -0.27 3.02
CA LEU A 23 8.59 -1.01 1.91
C LEU A 23 7.31 -1.69 2.38
N VAL A 24 6.22 -1.42 1.65
CA VAL A 24 4.93 -2.07 1.83
C VAL A 24 4.75 -3.11 0.73
N ASP A 25 4.48 -4.35 1.13
CA ASP A 25 4.14 -5.46 0.25
C ASP A 25 2.65 -5.76 0.40
N LEU A 26 1.86 -5.39 -0.61
CA LEU A 26 0.41 -5.62 -0.65
C LEU A 26 0.12 -6.83 -1.54
N GLY A 27 -0.55 -7.83 -0.98
CA GLY A 27 -0.98 -8.99 -1.75
C GLY A 27 -1.99 -8.63 -2.84
N LEU A 28 -1.77 -9.09 -4.08
CA LEU A 28 -2.73 -9.00 -5.18
C LEU A 28 -3.47 -10.34 -5.33
N PRO A 29 -4.78 -10.42 -5.02
CA PRO A 29 -5.53 -11.64 -5.19
C PRO A 29 -5.61 -12.07 -6.67
N PRO A 30 -5.60 -13.38 -6.96
CA PRO A 30 -5.76 -13.87 -8.32
C PRO A 30 -7.12 -13.45 -8.89
N GLY A 31 -7.15 -13.20 -10.21
CA GLY A 31 -8.36 -12.78 -10.89
C GLY A 31 -8.65 -11.27 -10.81
N PHE A 32 -7.82 -10.49 -10.10
CA PHE A 32 -7.86 -9.03 -10.11
C PHE A 32 -6.75 -8.43 -10.98
N THR A 33 -7.01 -7.23 -11.49
CA THR A 33 -6.03 -6.33 -12.10
C THR A 33 -6.03 -5.03 -11.30
N VAL A 34 -4.85 -4.44 -11.07
CA VAL A 34 -4.74 -3.13 -10.44
C VAL A 34 -5.09 -2.04 -11.46
N LEU A 35 -5.94 -1.10 -11.06
CA LEU A 35 -6.13 0.15 -11.79
C LEU A 35 -4.95 1.08 -11.45
N SER A 36 -3.89 1.01 -12.26
CA SER A 36 -2.62 1.66 -11.95
C SER A 36 -2.72 3.17 -11.89
N GLU A 37 -3.72 3.78 -12.53
CA GLU A 37 -3.93 5.23 -12.51
C GLU A 37 -4.09 5.79 -11.09
N ASP A 38 -4.61 5.01 -10.15
CA ASP A 38 -4.75 5.43 -8.75
C ASP A 38 -3.39 5.52 -8.06
N LEU A 39 -2.50 4.55 -8.30
CA LEU A 39 -1.14 4.54 -7.73
C LEU A 39 -0.25 5.58 -8.41
N GLU A 40 -0.38 5.75 -9.73
CA GLU A 40 0.31 6.79 -10.50
C GLU A 40 -0.07 8.19 -10.00
N ALA A 41 -1.37 8.43 -9.76
CA ALA A 41 -1.84 9.70 -9.21
C ALA A 41 -1.31 9.95 -7.79
N LEU A 42 -1.20 8.92 -6.95
CA LEU A 42 -0.59 9.03 -5.62
C LEU A 42 0.88 9.43 -5.74
N VAL A 43 1.67 8.74 -6.56
CA VAL A 43 3.09 9.08 -6.79
C VAL A 43 3.24 10.50 -7.31
N ALA A 44 2.44 10.91 -8.31
CA ALA A 44 2.49 12.26 -8.86
C ALA A 44 2.18 13.31 -7.79
N ARG A 45 1.09 13.14 -7.04
CA ARG A 45 0.72 14.02 -5.91
C ARG A 45 1.86 14.16 -4.90
N PHE A 46 2.52 13.04 -4.59
CA PHE A 46 3.58 12.98 -3.59
C PHE A 46 4.92 13.53 -4.08
N ASN A 47 5.19 13.52 -5.38
CA ASN A 47 6.35 14.20 -5.96
C ASN A 47 6.20 15.73 -5.97
N ASP A 48 4.97 16.25 -5.92
CA ASP A 48 4.68 17.68 -5.91
C ASP A 48 4.65 18.29 -4.49
N VAL A 49 4.94 17.52 -3.44
CA VAL A 49 4.98 18.05 -2.07
C VAL A 49 6.22 18.93 -1.83
N PRO A 50 6.15 19.95 -0.94
CA PRO A 50 7.31 20.76 -0.61
C PRO A 50 8.46 19.94 0.00
N GLU A 51 9.70 20.40 -0.13
CA GLU A 51 10.88 19.74 0.47
C GLU A 51 10.75 19.52 1.99
N GLN A 52 9.98 20.38 2.68
CA GLN A 52 9.73 20.32 4.13
C GLN A 52 8.41 19.63 4.45
N TYR A 53 8.06 18.59 3.71
CA TYR A 53 6.84 17.83 3.97
C TYR A 53 7.04 16.87 5.14
N ASP A 54 6.21 17.03 6.17
CA ASP A 54 6.38 16.36 7.45
C ASP A 54 5.75 14.97 7.53
N PHE A 55 4.98 14.54 6.53
CA PHE A 55 4.23 13.29 6.50
C PHE A 55 4.89 12.25 5.59
N PRO A 56 4.49 10.97 5.66
CA PRO A 56 5.03 9.96 4.78
C PRO A 56 4.63 10.20 3.33
N VAL A 57 5.49 9.74 2.41
CA VAL A 57 5.37 10.00 0.97
C VAL A 57 5.52 8.69 0.22
N ILE A 58 4.64 8.43 -0.75
CA ILE A 58 4.83 7.34 -1.72
C ILE A 58 5.76 7.82 -2.82
N GLN A 59 6.96 7.24 -2.90
CA GLN A 59 7.94 7.63 -3.92
C GLN A 59 7.73 6.91 -5.25
N ARG A 60 7.40 5.62 -5.19
CA ARG A 60 7.18 4.76 -6.36
C ARG A 60 6.46 3.49 -5.95
N TYR A 61 5.94 2.79 -6.94
CA TYR A 61 5.39 1.45 -6.78
C TYR A 61 5.96 0.52 -7.85
N GLU A 62 5.94 -0.78 -7.57
CA GLU A 62 6.20 -1.83 -8.54
C GLU A 62 5.04 -2.83 -8.53
N LEU A 63 4.59 -3.23 -9.72
CA LEU A 63 3.59 -4.28 -9.88
C LEU A 63 4.28 -5.58 -10.25
N THR A 64 4.02 -6.62 -9.46
CA THR A 64 4.38 -8.00 -9.80
C THR A 64 3.12 -8.78 -10.16
N GLY A 65 3.26 -10.05 -10.53
CA GLY A 65 2.11 -10.90 -10.83
C GLY A 65 1.21 -11.21 -9.62
N ARG A 66 1.70 -11.02 -8.38
CA ARG A 66 1.01 -11.42 -7.15
C ARG A 66 1.02 -10.37 -6.04
N GLN A 67 1.71 -9.25 -6.23
CA GLN A 67 1.95 -8.24 -5.20
C GLN A 67 2.06 -6.85 -5.83
N ILE A 68 1.73 -5.84 -5.04
CA ILE A 68 2.04 -4.43 -5.26
C ILE A 68 3.09 -4.05 -4.22
N LEU A 69 4.27 -3.65 -4.66
CA LEU A 69 5.32 -3.13 -3.79
C LEU A 69 5.24 -1.61 -3.78
N VAL A 70 5.08 -0.99 -2.61
CA VAL A 70 4.97 0.46 -2.46
C VAL A 70 6.13 0.97 -1.60
N TYR A 71 6.93 1.86 -2.17
CA TYR A 71 8.11 2.44 -1.51
C TYR A 71 7.72 3.76 -0.85
N LEU A 72 7.89 3.81 0.46
CA LEU A 72 7.55 4.95 1.29
C LEU A 72 8.81 5.61 1.83
N THR A 73 8.74 6.92 2.05
CA THR A 73 9.74 7.65 2.83
C THR A 73 9.09 8.49 3.91
N ASN A 74 9.89 8.90 4.90
CA ASN A 74 9.48 9.81 5.98
C ASN A 74 8.36 9.28 6.88
N LEU A 75 8.38 7.97 7.17
CA LEU A 75 7.42 7.36 8.09
C LEU A 75 7.84 7.65 9.54
N SER A 76 6.99 8.31 10.30
CA SER A 76 7.27 8.69 11.69
C SER A 76 6.08 8.36 12.60
N GLU A 77 6.35 8.14 13.88
CA GLU A 77 5.30 7.93 14.87
C GLU A 77 4.25 9.06 14.85
N GLY A 78 2.97 8.69 14.95
CA GLY A 78 1.85 9.64 14.98
C GLY A 78 1.53 10.30 13.64
N LYS A 79 2.19 9.91 12.54
CA LYS A 79 1.95 10.43 11.19
C LYS A 79 1.65 9.28 10.21
N PRO A 80 0.45 8.68 10.28
CA PRO A 80 0.10 7.57 9.41
C PRO A 80 -0.02 8.01 7.95
N LEU A 81 0.26 7.08 7.04
CA LEU A 81 -0.06 7.21 5.62
C LEU A 81 -1.35 6.46 5.33
N GLU A 82 -2.35 7.19 4.85
CA GLU A 82 -3.60 6.61 4.33
C GLU A 82 -3.63 6.75 2.81
N PHE A 83 -3.97 5.67 2.13
CA PHE A 83 -4.13 5.67 0.68
C PHE A 83 -5.17 4.63 0.24
N SER A 84 -5.66 4.78 -0.98
CA SER A 84 -6.57 3.82 -1.58
C SER A 84 -6.26 3.63 -3.05
N TYR A 85 -6.56 2.45 -3.56
CA TYR A 85 -6.44 2.11 -4.96
C TYR A 85 -7.55 1.13 -5.34
N ARG A 86 -7.89 1.07 -6.61
CA ARG A 86 -8.94 0.19 -7.11
C ARG A 86 -8.38 -1.06 -7.74
N LEU A 87 -9.09 -2.16 -7.50
CA LEU A 87 -8.88 -3.44 -8.16
C LEU A 87 -10.08 -3.72 -9.07
N LEU A 88 -9.79 -4.17 -10.29
CA LEU A 88 -10.81 -4.60 -11.23
C LEU A 88 -10.83 -6.13 -11.30
N ALA A 89 -11.95 -6.74 -10.95
CA ALA A 89 -12.14 -8.18 -11.11
C ALA A 89 -12.29 -8.56 -12.58
N LYS A 90 -11.63 -9.63 -13.02
CA LYS A 90 -11.72 -10.14 -14.41
C LYS A 90 -13.03 -10.86 -14.70
N TYR A 91 -13.69 -11.38 -13.66
CA TYR A 91 -14.98 -12.08 -13.67
C TYR A 91 -15.58 -12.03 -12.25
N PRO A 92 -16.89 -12.30 -12.06
CA PRO A 92 -17.46 -12.48 -10.73
C PRO A 92 -16.69 -13.55 -9.96
N LEU A 93 -16.16 -13.23 -8.79
CA LEU A 93 -15.29 -14.13 -8.03
C LEU A 93 -15.25 -13.79 -6.53
N GLN A 94 -14.86 -14.79 -5.75
CA GLN A 94 -14.48 -14.65 -4.36
C GLN A 94 -13.00 -15.02 -4.23
N ALA A 95 -12.19 -14.12 -3.70
CA ALA A 95 -10.76 -14.37 -3.50
C ALA A 95 -10.30 -13.81 -2.16
N GLN A 96 -9.30 -14.47 -1.58
CA GLN A 96 -8.60 -14.00 -0.40
C GLN A 96 -7.34 -13.26 -0.83
N THR A 97 -7.09 -12.07 -0.27
CA THR A 97 -5.82 -11.38 -0.44
C THR A 97 -4.71 -12.18 0.25
N PRO A 98 -3.48 -12.23 -0.28
CA PRO A 98 -2.34 -12.55 0.56
C PRO A 98 -2.24 -11.58 1.75
N SER A 99 -1.49 -11.96 2.79
CA SER A 99 -1.12 -11.06 3.88
C SER A 99 -0.38 -9.83 3.33
N SER A 100 -0.60 -8.67 3.92
CA SER A 100 0.17 -7.47 3.61
C SER A 100 1.24 -7.24 4.68
N ASN A 101 2.42 -6.80 4.28
CA ASN A 101 3.54 -6.57 5.20
C ASN A 101 4.11 -5.16 5.01
N VAL A 102 4.56 -4.55 6.10
CA VAL A 102 5.34 -3.31 6.08
C VAL A 102 6.61 -3.55 6.87
N TYR A 103 7.75 -3.10 6.36
CA TYR A 103 9.01 -3.16 7.12
C TYR A 103 9.91 -1.98 6.79
N ASP A 104 10.70 -1.56 7.79
CA ASP A 104 11.81 -0.63 7.57
C ASP A 104 12.86 -1.30 6.69
N TYR A 105 13.21 -0.66 5.58
CA TYR A 105 14.11 -1.22 4.57
C TYR A 105 15.53 -1.46 5.10
N TYR A 106 15.96 -0.67 6.09
CA TYR A 106 17.29 -0.80 6.71
C TYR A 106 17.25 -1.58 8.03
N ASN A 107 16.08 -1.74 8.65
CA ASN A 107 15.91 -2.47 9.90
C ASN A 107 14.67 -3.38 9.87
N PRO A 108 14.74 -4.56 9.20
CA PRO A 108 13.58 -5.41 8.97
C PRO A 108 12.94 -5.99 10.24
N ASP A 109 13.64 -5.94 11.38
CA ASP A 109 13.08 -6.31 12.69
C ASP A 109 11.95 -5.36 13.13
N VAL A 110 11.88 -4.14 12.55
CA VAL A 110 10.74 -3.23 12.66
C VAL A 110 9.79 -3.51 11.49
N ASN A 111 8.72 -4.26 11.77
CA ASN A 111 7.72 -4.64 10.78
C ASN A 111 6.30 -4.62 11.35
N GLY A 112 5.33 -4.57 10.44
CA GLY A 112 3.91 -4.75 10.69
C GLY A 112 3.33 -5.74 9.68
N LEU A 113 2.37 -6.54 10.13
CA LEU A 113 1.67 -7.55 9.34
C LEU A 113 0.17 -7.25 9.39
N ASP A 114 -0.48 -7.32 8.24
CA ASP A 114 -1.94 -7.35 8.13
C ASP A 114 -2.39 -8.69 7.56
N ASP A 115 -3.42 -9.25 8.20
CA ASP A 115 -3.92 -10.57 7.89
C ASP A 115 -4.66 -10.61 6.54
N PRO A 116 -4.65 -11.76 5.83
CA PRO A 116 -5.44 -11.98 4.62
C PRO A 116 -6.92 -11.58 4.73
N GLN A 117 -7.38 -10.69 3.84
CA GLN A 117 -8.77 -10.22 3.78
C GLN A 117 -9.56 -10.94 2.67
N MET A 118 -10.87 -11.14 2.86
CA MET A 118 -11.73 -11.77 1.85
C MET A 118 -12.43 -10.71 0.99
N LEU A 119 -12.31 -10.84 -0.33
CA LEU A 119 -12.98 -10.00 -1.32
C LEU A 119 -14.05 -10.80 -2.05
N VAL A 120 -15.25 -10.24 -2.17
CA VAL A 120 -16.40 -10.85 -2.87
C VAL A 120 -16.88 -9.87 -3.94
N VAL A 121 -17.00 -10.35 -5.18
CA VAL A 121 -17.54 -9.59 -6.31
C VAL A 121 -18.70 -10.38 -6.92
N THR A 122 -19.89 -9.80 -6.87
CA THR A 122 -21.13 -10.36 -7.43
C THR A 122 -21.51 -9.66 -8.74
N GLU A 123 -22.35 -10.30 -9.57
CA GLU A 123 -22.92 -9.69 -10.79
C GLU A 123 -23.90 -8.55 -10.50
#